data_AF-A0A3N9V1R7-F1
#
_entry.id   AF-A0A3N9V1R7-F1
#
_cell.length_a   1.000
_cell.length_b   1.000
_cell.length_c   1.000
_cell.angle_alpha   90.00
_cell.angle_beta   90.00
_cell.angle_gamma   90.00
#
_symmetry.space_group_name_H-M   'P 1'
#
loop_
_entity.id
_entity.type
_entity.pdbx_description
1 polymer ?
#
loop_
_entity_poly.entity_id
_entity_poly.type
_entity_poly.pdbx_seq_one_letter_code
_entity_poly.pdbx_strand_id
1 'polypeptide(L)' 'MTDLVRILVVDDSRLVRMALARNLKGTFDVREEGDGEAAWQQLLLDHSI' A
#
# COMPACT_ATOMS: atom_id res chain seq x y z
N MET A 1 19.31 -7.01 7.12
CA MET A 1 18.22 -6.04 6.89
C MET A 1 16.95 -6.83 6.99
N THR A 2 16.09 -6.58 7.98
CA THR A 2 14.79 -7.25 8.04
C THR A 2 13.94 -6.69 6.91
N ASP A 3 13.58 -7.51 5.93
CA ASP A 3 12.61 -7.11 4.91
C ASP A 3 11.32 -6.74 5.61
N LEU A 4 10.91 -5.48 5.48
CA LEU A 4 9.65 -5.00 6.03
C LEU A 4 8.52 -5.68 5.26
N VAL A 5 7.47 -6.08 5.98
CA VAL A 5 6.27 -6.65 5.35
C VAL A 5 5.68 -5.60 4.42
N ARG A 6 5.43 -5.99 3.16
CA ARG A 6 4.80 -5.12 2.17
C ARG A 6 3.30 -5.13 2.37
N ILE A 7 2.69 -3.96 2.29
CA ILE A 7 1.23 -3.79 2.40
C ILE A 7 0.73 -2.84 1.33
N LEU A 8 -0.50 -3.10 0.86
CA LEU A 8 -1.19 -2.26 -0.10
C LEU A 8 -2.36 -1.53 0.57
N VAL A 9 -2.32 -0.20 0.52
CA VAL A 9 -3.36 0.69 1.04
C VAL A 9 -4.18 1.21 -0.15
N VAL A 10 -5.47 0.93 -0.14
CA VAL A 10 -6.41 1.31 -1.21
C VAL A 10 -7.55 2.12 -0.60
N ASP A 11 -7.70 3.36 -1.06
CA ASP A 11 -8.79 4.26 -0.64
C ASP A 11 -8.92 5.34 -1.70
N ASP A 12 -10.13 5.73 -2.12
CA ASP A 12 -10.31 6.77 -3.15
C ASP A 12 -9.85 8.17 -2.66
N SER A 13 -9.85 8.39 -1.35
CA SER A 13 -9.40 9.64 -0.72
C SER A 13 -7.88 9.71 -0.58
N ARG A 14 -7.27 10.62 -1.36
CA ARG A 14 -5.83 10.90 -1.25
C ARG A 14 -5.40 11.28 0.18
N LEU A 15 -6.25 12.00 0.91
CA LEU A 15 -5.93 12.43 2.28
C LEU A 15 -5.83 11.24 3.23
N VAL A 16 -6.72 10.26 3.09
CA VAL A 16 -6.74 9.04 3.90
C VAL A 16 -5.51 8.18 3.59
N ARG A 17 -5.20 7.96 2.30
CA ARG A 17 -4.00 7.19 1.90
C ARG A 17 -2.71 7.80 2.46
N MET A 18 -2.53 9.11 2.29
CA MET A 18 -1.38 9.82 2.83
C MET A 18 -1.29 9.72 4.36
N ALA A 19 -2.42 9.79 5.07
CA ALA A 19 -2.46 9.65 6.51
C ALA A 19 -2.04 8.24 6.94
N LEU A 20 -2.57 7.20 6.29
CA LEU A 20 -2.23 5.80 6.56
C LEU A 20 -0.75 5.52 6.26
N ALA A 21 -0.27 5.89 5.07
CA ALA A 21 1.12 5.68 4.68
C ALA A 21 2.11 6.35 5.64
N ARG A 22 1.81 7.56 6.12
CA ARG A 22 2.62 8.25 7.13
C ARG A 22 2.68 7.51 8.46
N ASN A 23 1.57 6.91 8.91
CA ASN A 23 1.52 6.17 10.18
C ASN A 23 2.19 4.78 10.08
N LEU A 24 2.18 4.17 8.90
CA LEU A 24 2.69 2.82 8.67
C LEU A 24 4.18 2.81 8.26
N LYS A 25 4.69 3.96 7.80
CA LYS A 25 6.08 4.13 7.38
C LYS A 25 7.06 3.78 8.50
N GLY A 26 8.08 2.98 8.17
CA GLY A 26 9.12 2.54 9.10
C GLY A 26 8.82 1.21 9.78
N THR A 27 7.57 0.72 9.71
CA THR A 27 7.19 -0.64 10.13
C THR A 27 6.87 -1.52 8.92
N PHE A 28 6.33 -0.93 7.86
CA PHE A 28 5.95 -1.62 6.62
C PHE A 28 6.58 -0.96 5.40
N ASP A 29 6.74 -1.74 4.34
CA ASP A 29 6.92 -1.23 2.98
C ASP A 29 5.53 -0.93 2.39
N VAL A 30 5.16 0.35 2.35
CA VAL A 30 3.80 0.76 2.05
C VAL A 30 3.67 1.11 0.57
N ARG A 31 2.73 0.46 -0.11
CA ARG A 31 2.25 0.84 -1.43
C ARG A 31 0.84 1.41 -1.35
N GLU A 32 0.57 2.45 -2.12
CA GLU A 32 -0.72 3.14 -2.15
C GLU A 32 -1.34 3.05 -3.54
N GLU A 33 -2.63 2.75 -3.64
CA GLU A 33 -3.39 2.81 -4.90
C GLU A 33 -4.69 3.57 -4.67
N GLY A 34 -5.10 4.36 -5.68
CA GLY A 34 -6.22 5.29 -5.57
C GLY A 34 -7.57 4.73 -6.03
N ASP A 35 -7.58 3.51 -6.53
CA ASP A 35 -8.76 2.83 -7.04
C ASP A 35 -8.58 1.30 -6.93
N GLY A 36 -9.70 0.59 -6.91
CA GLY A 36 -9.72 -0.86 -6.74
C GLY A 36 -9.16 -1.65 -7.93
N GLU A 37 -9.23 -1.10 -9.15
CA GLU A 37 -8.75 -1.79 -10.36
C GLU A 37 -7.22 -1.79 -10.40
N ALA A 38 -6.59 -0.65 -10.16
CA ALA A 38 -5.15 -0.51 -10.00
C ALA A 38 -4.64 -1.39 -8.85
N ALA A 39 -5.34 -1.39 -7.72
CA ALA A 39 -5.00 -2.26 -6.59
C ALA A 39 -5.07 -3.75 -6.95
N TRP A 40 -6.11 -4.17 -7.67
CA TRP A 40 -6.24 -5.54 -8.12
C TRP A 40 -5.11 -5.93 -9.07
N GLN A 41 -4.73 -5.03 -10.00
CA GLN A 41 -3.57 -5.26 -10.86
C GLN A 41 -2.28 -5.41 -10.07
N GLN A 42 -2.09 -4.63 -8.98
CA GLN A 42 -0.92 -4.78 -8.11
C GLN A 42 -0.86 -6.14 -7.44
N LEU A 43 -1.99 -6.66 -6.93
CA LEU A 43 -2.03 -7.99 -6.31
C LEU A 43 -1.69 -9.11 -7.30
N LEU A 44 -2.03 -8.95 -8.58
CA LEU A 44 -1.68 -9.90 -9.63
C LEU A 44 -0.20 -9.82 -10.06
N LEU A 45 0.41 -8.63 -9.97
CA LEU A 45 1.80 -8.40 -10.37
C LEU A 45 2.79 -8.69 -9.24
N ASP A 46 2.39 -8.45 -8.00
CA ASP A 46 3.21 -8.60 -6.82
C ASP A 46 2.50 -9.48 -5.78
N HIS A 47 2.86 -10.77 -5.79
CA HIS A 47 2.34 -11.76 -4.85
C HIS A 47 2.96 -11.66 -3.44
N SER A 48 3.84 -10.69 -3.19
CA SER A 48 4.41 -10.44 -1.85
C SER A 48 3.60 -9.43 -1.01
N ILE A 49 2.54 -8.88 -1.58
CA ILE A 49 1.58 -7.95 -0.96
C ILE A 49 0.46 -8.72 -0.26
#